data_AF-A0A7Y2BU94-F1
#
_entry.id   AF-A0A7Y2BU94-F1
#
_cell.length_a   1.000
_cell.length_b   1.000
_cell.length_c   1.000
_cell.angle_alpha   90.00
_cell.angle_beta   90.00
_cell.angle_gamma   90.00
#
_symmetry.space_group_name_H-M   'P 1'
#
loop_
_entity.id
_entity.type
_entity.pdbx_description
1 polymer ?
#
loop_
_entity_poly.entity_id
_entity_poly.type
_entity_poly.pdbx_seq_one_letter_code
_entity_poly.pdbx_strand_id
1 'polypeptide(L)'
;MSADEAAVKEFVETYTDDASAIIFDWNGKHADEFEDANEDFRSAVIDCVVADPDRVPLALLVELYRALTVRSAEAWSIDQRVETIARLMLVKGRSAVAYDYIEGARQSFDAMCATGFAGCPRDIAEECLEHARTSLRSASKDDGRDVWETAVERFELLLKHAG
;
A
#
# COMPACT_ATOMS: atom_id res chain seq x y z
N MET A 1 12.61 25.84 -1.25
CA MET A 1 11.41 25.17 -0.74
C MET A 1 10.23 26.07 -1.05
N SER A 2 9.33 25.66 -1.95
CA SER A 2 8.08 26.40 -2.19
C SER A 2 7.16 26.30 -0.96
N ALA A 3 6.14 27.15 -0.88
CA ALA A 3 5.14 27.04 0.20
C ALA A 3 4.44 25.66 0.18
N ASP A 4 4.25 25.09 -1.01
CA ASP A 4 3.62 23.79 -1.21
C ASP A 4 4.52 22.63 -0.73
N GLU A 5 5.83 22.71 -0.99
CA GLU A 5 6.80 21.71 -0.48
C GLU A 5 6.87 21.72 1.06
N ALA A 6 6.76 22.89 1.68
CA ALA A 6 6.75 23.01 3.14
C ALA A 6 5.50 22.37 3.76
N ALA A 7 4.33 22.61 3.16
CA ALA A 7 3.06 22.03 3.61
C ALA A 7 3.04 20.51 3.48
N VAL A 8 3.56 19.96 2.37
CA VAL A 8 3.68 18.51 2.17
C VAL A 8 4.59 17.88 3.22
N LYS A 9 5.74 18.49 3.49
CA LYS A 9 6.67 17.97 4.48
C LYS A 9 6.08 18.00 5.89
N GLU A 10 5.43 19.10 6.26
CA GLU A 10 4.71 19.22 7.53
C GLU A 10 3.64 18.13 7.64
N PHE A 11 2.83 17.92 6.60
CA PHE A 11 1.82 16.86 6.56
C PHE A 11 2.42 15.48 6.83
N VAL A 12 3.56 15.14 6.22
CA VAL A 12 4.25 13.85 6.44
C VAL A 12 4.77 13.72 7.87
N GLU A 13 5.39 14.77 8.41
CA GLU A 13 6.03 14.76 9.74
C GLU A 13 5.01 14.77 10.89
N THR A 14 3.85 15.39 10.69
CA THR A 14 2.82 15.55 11.73
C THR A 14 1.57 14.70 11.48
N TYR A 15 1.63 13.69 10.61
CA TYR A 15 0.47 12.87 10.29
C TYR A 15 -0.10 12.15 11.52
N THR A 16 -1.40 12.33 11.79
CA THR A 16 -2.12 11.74 12.94
C THR A 16 -3.41 11.02 12.54
N ASP A 17 -3.39 10.26 11.44
CA ASP A 17 -4.50 9.43 10.95
C ASP A 17 -5.65 10.18 10.22
N ASP A 18 -5.49 11.48 9.93
CA ASP A 18 -6.39 12.19 9.01
C ASP A 18 -5.92 12.02 7.56
N ALA A 19 -6.49 11.03 6.87
CA ALA A 19 -6.17 10.72 5.49
C ALA A 19 -6.95 11.57 4.46
N SER A 20 -7.83 12.50 4.87
CA SER A 20 -8.79 13.17 3.97
C SER A 20 -8.14 13.85 2.75
N ALA A 21 -6.92 14.36 2.89
CA ALA A 21 -6.18 15.02 1.81
C ALA A 21 -5.43 14.05 0.88
N ILE A 22 -5.35 12.76 1.22
CA ILE A 22 -4.55 11.75 0.50
C ILE A 22 -5.33 10.47 0.18
N ILE A 23 -6.60 10.35 0.57
CA ILE A 23 -7.44 9.26 0.08
C ILE A 23 -7.71 9.43 -1.41
N PHE A 24 -8.10 8.33 -2.06
CA PHE A 24 -8.66 8.37 -3.39
C PHE A 24 -10.03 9.09 -3.36
N ASP A 25 -10.14 10.27 -3.98
CA ASP A 25 -11.38 11.07 -3.99
C ASP A 25 -11.97 11.15 -5.40
N TRP A 26 -12.74 10.11 -5.73
CA TRP A 26 -13.20 9.83 -7.07
C TRP A 26 -14.45 10.62 -7.49
N ASN A 27 -14.44 11.24 -8.66
CA ASN A 27 -15.60 11.92 -9.24
C ASN A 27 -16.70 10.98 -9.82
N GLY A 28 -16.51 9.66 -9.76
CA GLY A 28 -17.46 8.67 -10.30
C GLY A 28 -17.32 8.39 -11.80
N LYS A 29 -16.24 8.84 -12.44
CA LYS A 29 -15.96 8.67 -13.88
C LYS A 29 -14.70 7.84 -14.13
N HIS A 30 -14.63 7.13 -15.26
CA HIS A 30 -13.47 6.29 -15.60
C HIS A 30 -12.68 6.86 -16.78
N ALA A 31 -11.46 6.36 -17.01
CA ALA A 31 -10.61 6.67 -18.15
C ALA A 31 -10.39 8.18 -18.36
N ASP A 32 -10.64 8.75 -19.54
CA ASP A 32 -10.30 10.15 -19.85
C ASP A 32 -11.13 11.18 -19.05
N GLU A 33 -12.26 10.80 -18.46
CA GLU A 33 -13.09 11.64 -17.59
C GLU A 33 -12.77 11.45 -16.09
N PHE A 34 -11.85 10.53 -15.77
CA PHE A 34 -11.42 10.24 -14.41
C PHE A 34 -10.80 11.48 -13.77
N GLU A 35 -11.32 11.87 -12.61
CA GLU A 35 -10.69 12.86 -11.75
C GLU A 35 -10.62 12.31 -10.33
N ASP A 36 -9.47 12.57 -9.72
CA ASP A 36 -9.21 12.34 -8.31
C ASP A 36 -8.75 13.66 -7.69
N ALA A 37 -9.61 14.26 -6.86
CA ALA A 37 -9.39 15.60 -6.34
C ALA A 37 -8.13 15.71 -5.47
N ASN A 38 -7.66 14.58 -4.94
CA ASN A 38 -6.49 14.51 -4.06
C ASN A 38 -5.21 14.09 -4.81
N GLU A 39 -5.26 13.81 -6.11
CA GLU A 39 -4.14 13.19 -6.84
C GLU A 39 -2.85 14.01 -6.76
N ASP A 40 -2.93 15.32 -7.02
CA ASP A 40 -1.74 16.18 -7.03
C ASP A 40 -1.07 16.26 -5.65
N PHE A 41 -1.86 16.49 -4.60
CA PHE A 41 -1.33 16.57 -3.23
C PHE A 41 -0.79 15.21 -2.77
N ARG A 42 -1.54 14.13 -2.99
CA ARG A 42 -1.09 12.77 -2.67
C ARG A 42 0.19 12.41 -3.42
N SER A 43 0.31 12.79 -4.68
CA SER A 43 1.51 12.55 -5.48
C SER A 43 2.73 13.25 -4.89
N ALA A 44 2.57 14.52 -4.47
CA ALA A 44 3.64 15.27 -3.80
C ALA A 44 4.02 14.65 -2.44
N VAL A 45 3.05 14.16 -1.68
CA VAL A 45 3.28 13.43 -0.43
C VAL A 45 4.06 12.13 -0.69
N ILE A 46 3.71 11.37 -1.72
CA ILE A 46 4.43 10.16 -2.12
C ILE A 46 5.89 10.50 -2.48
N ASP A 47 6.13 11.55 -3.26
CA ASP A 47 7.49 11.96 -3.60
C ASP A 47 8.30 12.33 -2.36
N CYS A 48 7.70 13.04 -1.41
CA CYS A 48 8.33 13.35 -0.12
C CYS A 48 8.66 12.08 0.68
N VAL A 49 7.74 11.12 0.74
CA VAL A 49 7.92 9.83 1.44
C VAL A 49 9.03 8.99 0.80
N VAL A 50 9.09 8.93 -0.53
CA VAL A 50 10.12 8.18 -1.26
C VAL A 50 11.50 8.83 -1.09
N ALA A 51 11.57 10.15 -0.96
CA ALA A 51 12.82 10.88 -0.77
C ALA A 51 13.41 10.72 0.64
N ASP A 52 12.59 10.60 1.70
CA ASP A 52 13.03 10.43 3.09
C ASP A 52 12.13 9.42 3.87
N PRO A 53 12.26 8.11 3.59
CA PRO A 53 11.35 7.10 4.11
C PRO A 53 11.50 6.80 5.61
N ASP A 54 12.66 7.10 6.21
CA ASP A 54 13.00 6.69 7.58
C ASP A 54 12.05 7.30 8.63
N ARG A 55 11.53 8.49 8.35
CA ARG A 55 10.71 9.28 9.28
C ARG A 55 9.21 9.16 9.05
N VAL A 56 8.78 8.42 8.02
CA VAL A 56 7.38 8.39 7.58
C VAL A 56 6.55 7.50 8.49
N PRO A 57 5.47 7.98 9.13
CA PRO A 57 4.61 7.15 9.96
C PRO A 57 4.05 5.92 9.22
N LEU A 58 3.96 4.77 9.89
CA LEU A 58 3.43 3.54 9.27
C LEU A 58 1.99 3.74 8.78
N ALA A 59 1.15 4.43 9.56
CA ALA A 59 -0.23 4.71 9.20
C ALA A 59 -0.32 5.47 7.86
N LEU A 60 0.56 6.45 7.65
CA LEU A 60 0.63 7.17 6.38
C LEU A 60 0.99 6.24 5.20
N LEU A 61 1.93 5.31 5.38
CA LEU A 61 2.29 4.33 4.34
C LEU A 61 1.09 3.44 3.97
N VAL A 62 0.30 3.01 4.96
CA VAL A 62 -0.91 2.20 4.76
C VAL A 62 -1.95 2.97 3.95
N GLU A 63 -2.21 4.23 4.31
CA GLU A 63 -3.20 5.06 3.60
C GLU A 63 -2.77 5.41 2.18
N LEU A 64 -1.49 5.74 1.96
CA LEU A 64 -0.96 5.94 0.60
C LEU A 64 -1.06 4.67 -0.24
N TYR A 65 -0.73 3.51 0.35
CA TYR A 65 -0.83 2.23 -0.34
C TYR A 65 -2.28 1.92 -0.76
N ARG A 66 -3.24 2.09 0.17
CA ARG A 66 -4.67 1.93 -0.10
C ARG A 66 -5.14 2.86 -1.21
N ALA A 67 -4.82 4.16 -1.12
CA ALA A 67 -5.22 5.14 -2.13
C ALA A 67 -4.68 4.79 -3.53
N LEU A 68 -3.41 4.41 -3.64
CA LEU A 68 -2.81 4.00 -4.92
C LEU A 68 -3.45 2.75 -5.51
N THR A 69 -3.76 1.76 -4.67
CA THR A 69 -4.30 0.48 -5.12
C THR A 69 -5.78 0.58 -5.49
N VAL A 70 -6.60 1.31 -4.72
CA VAL A 70 -8.00 1.58 -5.09
C VAL A 70 -8.06 2.40 -6.38
N ARG A 71 -7.26 3.47 -6.50
CA ARG A 71 -7.18 4.26 -7.73
C ARG A 71 -6.91 3.39 -8.96
N SER A 72 -6.09 2.35 -8.82
CA SER A 72 -5.69 1.53 -9.97
C SER A 72 -6.83 0.78 -10.64
N ALA A 73 -7.88 0.43 -9.88
CA ALA A 73 -9.06 -0.21 -10.42
C ALA A 73 -9.85 0.74 -11.33
N GLU A 74 -9.85 2.04 -11.02
CA GLU A 74 -10.65 3.04 -11.72
C GLU A 74 -9.89 3.76 -12.84
N ALA A 75 -8.59 3.98 -12.64
CA ALA A 75 -7.70 4.61 -13.62
C ALA A 75 -7.17 3.61 -14.68
N TRP A 76 -7.45 2.31 -14.51
CA TRP A 76 -6.91 1.21 -15.33
C TRP A 76 -5.39 1.30 -15.55
N SER A 77 -4.70 1.74 -14.50
CA SER A 77 -3.25 1.81 -14.43
C SER A 77 -2.80 1.92 -12.98
N ILE A 78 -1.54 1.58 -12.72
CA ILE A 78 -0.96 1.66 -11.39
C ILE A 78 0.17 2.69 -11.35
N ASP A 79 0.24 3.45 -10.26
CA ASP A 79 1.36 4.36 -10.02
C ASP A 79 2.65 3.56 -9.85
N GLN A 80 3.70 3.96 -10.55
CA GLN A 80 5.00 3.26 -10.54
C GLN A 80 5.65 3.22 -9.16
N ARG A 81 5.27 4.12 -8.25
CA ARG A 81 5.80 4.21 -6.88
C ARG A 81 5.09 3.24 -5.92
N VAL A 82 3.99 2.58 -6.33
CA VAL A 82 3.24 1.66 -5.45
C VAL A 82 4.12 0.54 -4.89
N GLU A 83 5.06 0.03 -5.68
CA GLU A 83 5.99 -1.02 -5.24
C GLU A 83 6.82 -0.51 -4.05
N THR A 84 7.34 0.70 -4.18
CA THR A 84 8.18 1.32 -3.15
C THR A 84 7.39 1.53 -1.87
N ILE A 85 6.17 2.06 -1.97
CA ILE A 85 5.28 2.25 -0.82
C ILE A 85 4.94 0.90 -0.16
N ALA A 86 4.57 -0.13 -0.94
CA ALA A 86 4.25 -1.46 -0.43
C ALA A 86 5.45 -2.09 0.30
N ARG A 87 6.65 -1.94 -0.25
CA ARG A 87 7.89 -2.41 0.36
C ARG A 87 8.18 -1.71 1.68
N LEU A 88 8.11 -0.37 1.71
CA LEU A 88 8.30 0.41 2.94
C LEU A 88 7.29 0.02 4.02
N MET A 89 6.03 -0.14 3.62
CA MET A 89 4.95 -0.57 4.50
C MET A 89 5.25 -1.95 5.12
N LEU A 90 5.61 -2.96 4.32
CA LEU A 90 5.97 -4.29 4.81
C LEU A 90 7.24 -4.29 5.68
N VAL A 91 8.27 -3.52 5.31
CA VAL A 91 9.50 -3.45 6.10
C VAL A 91 9.25 -2.83 7.47
N LYS A 92 8.41 -1.79 7.54
CA LYS A 92 8.13 -1.07 8.78
C LYS A 92 7.05 -1.72 9.63
N GLY A 93 5.97 -2.20 9.01
CA GLY A 93 4.81 -2.80 9.66
C GLY A 93 4.87 -4.32 9.83
N ARG A 94 5.72 -5.00 9.05
CA ARG A 94 5.90 -6.45 9.08
C ARG A 94 4.55 -7.18 8.98
N SER A 95 4.30 -8.18 9.82
CA SER A 95 3.03 -8.91 9.80
C SER A 95 1.80 -8.09 10.17
N ALA A 96 1.95 -6.95 10.88
CA ALA A 96 0.82 -6.13 11.33
C ALA A 96 0.04 -5.47 10.17
N VAL A 97 0.68 -5.30 9.02
CA VAL A 97 0.08 -4.72 7.79
C VAL A 97 -0.17 -5.79 6.73
N ALA A 98 -0.05 -7.07 7.06
CA ALA A 98 -0.19 -8.16 6.08
C ALA A 98 -1.57 -8.19 5.44
N TYR A 99 -2.63 -7.90 6.22
CA TYR A 99 -4.00 -7.81 5.70
C TYR A 99 -4.13 -6.65 4.71
N ASP A 100 -3.70 -5.44 5.11
CA ASP A 100 -3.76 -4.24 4.27
C ASP A 100 -2.98 -4.38 2.97
N TYR A 101 -1.79 -4.99 3.04
CA TYR A 101 -0.99 -5.30 1.87
C TYR A 101 -1.75 -6.18 0.87
N ILE A 102 -2.45 -7.21 1.35
CA ILE A 102 -3.16 -8.12 0.46
C ILE A 102 -4.45 -7.52 -0.06
N GLU A 103 -5.18 -6.77 0.77
CA GLU A 103 -6.36 -6.04 0.33
C GLU A 103 -6.03 -5.02 -0.77
N GLY A 104 -4.92 -4.28 -0.64
CA GLY A 104 -4.46 -3.40 -1.71
C GLY A 104 -4.03 -4.16 -2.96
N ALA A 105 -3.25 -5.24 -2.81
CA ALA A 105 -2.81 -6.04 -3.95
C ALA A 105 -3.98 -6.64 -4.75
N ARG A 106 -5.12 -6.92 -4.10
CA ARG A 106 -6.32 -7.50 -4.71
C ARG A 106 -7.26 -6.49 -5.37
N GLN A 107 -7.02 -5.19 -5.22
CA GLN A 107 -7.88 -4.15 -5.82
C GLN A 107 -7.93 -4.24 -7.35
N SER A 108 -6.81 -4.59 -8.00
CA SER A 108 -6.74 -4.72 -9.45
C SER A 108 -5.65 -5.71 -9.86
N PHE A 109 -5.69 -6.16 -11.12
CA PHE A 109 -4.61 -6.97 -11.68
C PHE A 109 -3.28 -6.20 -11.69
N ASP A 110 -3.30 -4.91 -12.00
CA ASP A 110 -2.10 -4.08 -12.03
C ASP A 110 -1.49 -3.91 -10.64
N ALA A 111 -2.32 -3.72 -9.60
CA ALA A 111 -1.87 -3.69 -8.21
C ALA A 111 -1.25 -5.03 -7.80
N MET A 112 -1.89 -6.15 -8.17
CA MET A 112 -1.41 -7.50 -7.87
C MET A 112 -0.05 -7.79 -8.51
N CYS A 113 0.19 -7.27 -9.72
CA CYS A 113 1.46 -7.40 -10.42
C CYS A 113 2.54 -6.47 -9.84
N ALA A 114 2.25 -5.18 -9.69
CA ALA A 114 3.22 -4.17 -9.27
C ALA A 114 3.71 -4.37 -7.82
N THR A 115 2.89 -4.99 -6.97
CA THR A 115 3.24 -5.22 -5.56
C THR A 115 3.90 -6.58 -5.31
N GLY A 116 4.04 -7.42 -6.34
CA GLY A 116 4.71 -8.71 -6.30
C GLY A 116 6.23 -8.65 -6.45
N PHE A 117 6.88 -7.74 -5.73
CA PHE A 117 8.28 -7.38 -5.94
C PHE A 117 9.30 -8.41 -5.45
N ALA A 118 10.49 -8.37 -6.05
CA ALA A 118 11.65 -9.14 -5.60
C ALA A 118 12.45 -8.40 -4.51
N GLY A 119 13.15 -9.16 -3.67
CA GLY A 119 14.03 -8.59 -2.63
C GLY A 119 13.30 -8.09 -1.39
N CYS A 120 12.14 -8.69 -1.05
CA CYS A 120 11.60 -8.60 0.30
C CYS A 120 12.59 -9.26 1.27
N PRO A 121 12.91 -8.66 2.43
CA PRO A 121 13.74 -9.32 3.43
C PRO A 121 13.14 -10.65 3.87
N ARG A 122 13.97 -11.70 3.92
CA ARG A 122 13.52 -13.07 4.21
C ARG A 122 12.76 -13.17 5.52
N ASP A 123 13.26 -12.55 6.59
CA ASP A 123 12.65 -12.60 7.92
C ASP A 123 11.24 -11.98 7.92
N ILE A 124 11.03 -10.90 7.16
CA ILE A 124 9.72 -10.26 7.01
C ILE A 124 8.77 -11.15 6.21
N ALA A 125 9.24 -11.74 5.10
CA ALA A 125 8.42 -12.65 4.30
C ALA A 125 8.01 -13.90 5.08
N GLU A 126 8.92 -14.47 5.90
CA GLU A 126 8.64 -15.60 6.79
C GLU A 126 7.60 -15.24 7.84
N GLU A 127 7.77 -14.10 8.51
CA GLU A 127 6.84 -13.63 9.54
C GLU A 127 5.43 -13.38 8.97
N CYS A 128 5.33 -12.69 7.83
CA CYS A 128 4.06 -12.44 7.17
C CYS A 128 3.39 -13.74 6.70
N LEU A 129 4.17 -14.71 6.22
CA LEU A 129 3.64 -16.02 5.82
C LEU A 129 3.11 -16.81 7.02
N GLU A 130 3.85 -16.85 8.13
CA GLU A 130 3.39 -17.50 9.36
C GLU A 130 2.13 -16.84 9.91
N HIS A 131 2.08 -15.51 9.89
CA HIS A 131 0.89 -14.75 10.27
C HIS A 131 -0.29 -15.10 9.38
N ALA A 132 -0.15 -15.03 8.06
CA ALA A 132 -1.21 -15.37 7.10
C ALA A 132 -1.73 -16.81 7.28
N ARG A 133 -0.84 -17.79 7.45
CA ARG A 133 -1.23 -19.19 7.71
C ARG A 133 -1.98 -19.35 9.04
N THR A 134 -1.59 -18.59 10.06
CA THR A 134 -2.25 -18.62 11.37
C THR A 134 -3.65 -18.02 11.28
N SER A 135 -3.75 -16.82 10.69
CA SER A 135 -5.02 -16.14 10.44
C SER A 135 -5.97 -16.99 9.59
N LEU A 136 -5.47 -17.67 8.54
CA LEU A 136 -6.27 -18.57 7.71
C LEU A 136 -6.84 -19.77 8.48
N ARG A 137 -6.09 -20.33 9.44
CA ARG A 137 -6.56 -21.45 10.28
C ARG A 137 -7.65 -21.02 11.26
N SER A 138 -7.61 -19.78 11.74
CA SER A 138 -8.61 -19.21 12.65
C SER A 138 -9.78 -18.53 11.95
N ALA A 139 -9.64 -18.15 10.68
CA ALA A 139 -10.64 -17.40 9.93
C ALA A 139 -11.91 -18.24 9.69
N SER A 140 -13.05 -17.65 10.03
CA SER A 140 -14.35 -18.14 9.56
C SER A 140 -14.59 -17.70 8.12
N LYS A 141 -15.59 -18.28 7.42
CA LYS A 141 -15.90 -17.88 6.03
C LYS A 141 -16.23 -16.38 5.88
N ASP A 142 -16.78 -15.77 6.91
CA ASP A 142 -17.19 -14.36 6.89
C ASP A 142 -16.08 -13.39 7.35
N ASP A 143 -14.89 -13.91 7.68
CA ASP A 143 -13.77 -13.17 8.29
C ASP A 143 -12.59 -12.98 7.33
N GLY A 144 -12.89 -12.70 6.04
CA GLY A 144 -11.85 -12.44 5.03
C GLY A 144 -10.95 -13.64 4.75
N ARG A 145 -11.50 -14.85 4.81
CA ARG A 145 -10.74 -16.09 4.56
C ARG A 145 -10.03 -16.09 3.20
N ASP A 146 -10.69 -15.59 2.17
CA ASP A 146 -10.17 -15.44 0.81
C ASP A 146 -8.97 -14.48 0.73
N VAL A 147 -8.98 -13.42 1.56
CA VAL A 147 -7.83 -12.53 1.75
C VAL A 147 -6.64 -13.33 2.25
N TRP A 148 -6.84 -14.15 3.29
CA TRP A 148 -5.77 -14.94 3.89
C TRP A 148 -5.29 -16.09 3.01
N GLU A 149 -6.15 -16.68 2.18
CA GLU A 149 -5.74 -17.64 1.15
C GLU A 149 -4.80 -16.96 0.14
N THR A 150 -5.19 -15.78 -0.35
CA THR A 150 -4.33 -14.97 -1.25
C THR A 150 -3.03 -14.55 -0.56
N ALA A 151 -3.09 -14.21 0.73
CA ALA A 151 -1.95 -13.82 1.53
C ALA A 151 -0.89 -14.92 1.60
N VAL A 152 -1.31 -16.16 1.84
CA VAL A 152 -0.40 -17.32 1.88
C VAL A 152 0.34 -17.46 0.55
N GLU A 153 -0.39 -17.49 -0.57
CA GLU A 153 0.22 -17.61 -1.91
C GLU A 153 1.20 -16.48 -2.19
N ARG A 154 0.80 -15.25 -1.84
CA ARG A 154 1.60 -14.04 -2.07
C ARG A 154 2.88 -14.03 -1.25
N PHE A 155 2.81 -14.33 0.05
CA PHE A 155 4.00 -14.33 0.90
C PHE A 155 4.92 -15.53 0.61
N GLU A 156 4.40 -16.67 0.15
CA GLU A 156 5.23 -17.76 -0.37
C GLU A 156 6.03 -17.33 -1.61
N LEU A 157 5.41 -16.58 -2.52
CA LEU A 157 6.09 -16.03 -3.69
C LEU A 157 7.18 -15.03 -3.27
N LEU A 158 6.86 -14.10 -2.37
CA LEU A 158 7.84 -13.13 -1.85
C LEU A 158 9.01 -13.84 -1.16
N LEU A 159 8.74 -14.87 -0.37
CA LEU A 159 9.76 -15.65 0.33
C LEU A 159 10.70 -16.41 -0.63
N LYS A 160 10.14 -16.92 -1.72
CA LYS A 160 10.90 -17.60 -2.78
C LYS A 160 11.88 -16.65 -3.48
N HIS A 161 11.52 -15.36 -3.56
CA HIS A 161 12.32 -14.30 -4.18
C HIS A 161 12.98 -13.35 -3.16
N ALA A 162 13.01 -13.76 -1.89
CA ALA A 162 13.66 -13.00 -0.84
C ALA A 162 15.18 -13.05 -0.98
N GLY A 163 15.80 -11.87 -0.78
CA GLY A 163 17.25 -11.69 -0.81
C GLY A 163 17.96 -12.31 0.39
#